data_AF-A0A3M2FE57-F1
#
_entry.id   AF-A0A3M2FE57-F1
#
_cell.length_a   1.000
_cell.length_b   1.000
_cell.length_c   1.000
_cell.angle_alpha   90.00
_cell.angle_beta   90.00
_cell.angle_gamma   90.00
#
_symmetry.space_group_name_H-M   'P 1'
#
loop_
_entity.id
_entity.type
_entity.pdbx_description
1 polymer ?
#
loop_
_entity_poly.entity_id
_entity_poly.type
_entity_poly.pdbx_seq_one_letter_code
_entity_poly.pdbx_strand_id
1 'polypeptide(L)'
;MALEPPDGRPTPHEQVAVAAVRRLGMGEGARAGGPAEQVAARLSPLGFWTSRGAVSYTTMGSFVRYLLDVYGPEPFKRAYARAAFEAAYGRPLEVLAAEWERYVLGRPLVARAAAEVVGRRFTVPSLFEKRCPHYVPVYRRRYRAARAALAAGDTTGALAGLEDALARQPAYPAALAAWAGVRLARGEPALVVARLDTFAAARRVPALAVALGDALALLRRPDAARAAYAAAVATLPLYDHDQRVRVALRRELAAVPEAIRVLTSGQDPATQARRLAALTGPEPARTLLLALLHAAAGAEAEALALLQAGLAARPARPTATSSAASLDVLPDVLPEGALQRQGLVWTARLLARTGNPEAARQQALAAARSFADAGDANTAAALGVWAEQVRWTARWRAEQPQPTHTRVGRRGP
;
A
#
# COMPACT_ATOMS: atom_id res chain seq x y z
N MET A 1 3.88 -21.29 -21.49
CA MET A 1 2.62 -20.53 -21.61
C MET A 1 2.45 -19.76 -20.31
N ALA A 2 2.53 -18.42 -20.34
CA ALA A 2 2.60 -17.59 -19.14
C ALA A 2 1.22 -17.51 -18.45
N LEU A 3 1.10 -18.15 -17.29
CA LEU A 3 -0.06 -18.06 -16.41
C LEU A 3 0.12 -16.83 -15.49
N GLU A 4 -0.82 -15.89 -15.60
CA GLU A 4 -0.93 -14.63 -14.86
C GLU A 4 -1.23 -14.90 -13.36
N PRO A 5 -0.67 -14.15 -12.38
CA PRO A 5 -0.92 -14.37 -10.96
C PRO A 5 -2.30 -13.84 -10.51
N PRO A 6 -2.92 -14.41 -9.46
CA PRO A 6 -4.28 -14.11 -9.05
C PRO A 6 -4.32 -12.91 -8.10
N ASP A 7 -4.42 -11.71 -8.65
CA ASP A 7 -4.95 -10.55 -7.95
C ASP A 7 -6.28 -10.21 -8.63
N GLY A 8 -7.42 -10.50 -7.98
CA GLY A 8 -8.73 -10.14 -8.52
C GLY A 8 -8.72 -8.66 -8.90
N ARG A 9 -8.83 -8.35 -10.20
CA ARG A 9 -8.82 -6.97 -10.69
C ARG A 9 -9.93 -6.21 -9.97
N PRO A 10 -9.66 -5.02 -9.40
CA PRO A 10 -10.68 -4.26 -8.68
C PRO A 10 -11.87 -4.04 -9.59
N THR A 11 -13.07 -4.26 -9.08
CA THR A 11 -14.30 -4.08 -9.85
C THR A 11 -14.42 -2.61 -10.30
N PRO A 12 -15.15 -2.33 -11.39
CA PRO A 12 -15.40 -0.94 -11.80
C PRO A 12 -16.01 -0.08 -10.69
N HIS A 13 -16.87 -0.63 -9.83
CA HIS A 13 -17.44 0.07 -8.67
C HIS A 13 -16.37 0.49 -7.67
N GLU A 14 -15.47 -0.42 -7.30
CA GLU A 14 -14.38 -0.13 -6.36
C GLU A 14 -13.40 0.90 -6.92
N GLN A 15 -13.10 0.82 -8.22
CA GLN A 15 -12.24 1.81 -8.87
C GLN A 15 -12.87 3.23 -8.84
N VAL A 16 -14.17 3.34 -9.11
CA VAL A 16 -14.89 4.63 -9.07
C VAL A 16 -15.00 5.15 -7.64
N ALA A 17 -15.33 4.30 -6.67
CA ALA A 17 -15.46 4.69 -5.27
C ALA A 17 -14.12 5.20 -4.70
N VAL A 18 -13.03 4.48 -4.94
CA VAL A 18 -11.67 4.91 -4.54
C VAL A 18 -11.28 6.22 -5.23
N ALA A 19 -11.62 6.41 -6.51
CA ALA A 19 -11.33 7.65 -7.23
C ALA A 19 -12.09 8.86 -6.66
N ALA A 20 -13.37 8.69 -6.31
CA ALA A 20 -14.20 9.74 -5.72
C ALA A 20 -13.69 10.16 -4.34
N VAL A 21 -13.38 9.21 -3.46
CA VAL A 21 -12.82 9.47 -2.12
C VAL A 21 -11.46 10.16 -2.19
N ARG A 22 -10.60 9.79 -3.14
CA ARG A 22 -9.30 10.45 -3.33
C ARG A 22 -9.41 11.90 -3.81
N ARG A 23 -10.39 12.24 -4.66
CA ARG A 23 -10.63 13.64 -5.07
C ARG A 23 -11.10 14.49 -3.90
N LEU A 24 -12.04 13.96 -3.11
CA LEU A 24 -12.54 14.63 -1.91
C LEU A 24 -11.42 14.88 -0.88
N GLY A 25 -10.50 13.93 -0.71
CA GLY A 25 -9.34 14.07 0.19
C GLY A 25 -8.22 14.99 -0.29
N MET A 26 -8.21 15.41 -1.57
CA MET A 26 -7.17 16.26 -2.16
C MET A 26 -7.61 17.72 -2.36
N GLY A 27 -8.81 18.11 -1.91
CA GLY A 27 -9.31 19.49 -2.03
C GLY A 27 -9.59 19.94 -3.48
N GLU A 28 -9.66 19.01 -4.44
CA GLU A 28 -9.97 19.30 -5.85
C GLU A 28 -11.48 19.54 -6.12
N GLY A 29 -12.29 19.66 -5.06
CA GLY A 29 -13.74 19.56 -5.06
C GLY A 29 -14.56 20.69 -5.69
N ALA A 30 -13.96 21.63 -6.43
CA ALA A 30 -14.70 22.79 -6.95
C ALA A 30 -14.73 22.94 -8.49
N ARG A 31 -13.97 22.14 -9.26
CA ARG A 31 -13.88 22.33 -10.74
C ARG A 31 -14.27 21.13 -11.60
N ALA A 32 -14.53 19.96 -11.01
CA ALA A 32 -14.99 18.80 -11.75
C ALA A 32 -16.16 18.18 -11.00
N GLY A 33 -17.34 18.21 -11.61
CA GLY A 33 -18.60 17.71 -11.06
C GLY A 33 -18.55 16.29 -10.49
N GLY A 34 -19.56 15.94 -9.68
CA GLY A 34 -19.68 14.65 -9.02
C GLY A 34 -19.70 13.46 -10.00
N PRO A 35 -19.42 12.22 -9.56
CA PRO A 35 -19.60 11.02 -10.37
C PRO A 35 -20.93 10.96 -11.15
N ALA A 36 -22.07 11.29 -10.53
CA ALA A 36 -23.37 11.28 -11.22
C ALA A 36 -23.47 12.34 -12.31
N GLU A 37 -23.03 13.57 -12.02
CA GLU A 37 -23.01 14.68 -12.98
C GLU A 37 -22.15 14.33 -14.20
N GLN A 38 -21.04 13.64 -13.97
CA GLN A 38 -20.17 13.10 -15.00
C GLN A 38 -20.79 11.97 -15.83
N VAL A 39 -21.71 11.16 -15.28
CA VAL A 39 -22.45 10.13 -16.05
C VAL A 39 -23.58 10.77 -16.85
N ALA A 40 -24.36 11.64 -16.23
CA ALA A 40 -25.46 12.37 -16.85
C ALA A 40 -24.97 13.23 -18.04
N ALA A 41 -23.88 13.98 -17.85
CA ALA A 41 -23.28 14.77 -18.92
C ALA A 41 -22.82 13.92 -20.11
N ARG A 42 -22.42 12.65 -19.92
CA ARG A 42 -21.87 11.77 -20.98
C ARG A 42 -22.93 11.02 -21.78
N LEU A 43 -24.09 10.79 -21.19
CA LEU A 43 -25.23 10.12 -21.83
C LEU A 43 -26.22 11.13 -22.44
N SER A 44 -25.97 12.43 -22.26
CA SER A 44 -26.58 13.49 -23.05
C SER A 44 -26.15 13.44 -24.53
N PRO A 45 -27.02 13.75 -25.50
CA PRO A 45 -26.73 13.72 -26.93
C PRO A 45 -25.48 14.50 -27.37
N LEU A 46 -25.07 15.52 -26.60
CA LEU A 46 -23.91 16.38 -26.90
C LEU A 46 -22.61 15.95 -26.18
N GLY A 47 -22.68 15.14 -25.12
CA GLY A 47 -21.53 14.84 -24.26
C GLY A 47 -20.78 13.53 -24.56
N PHE A 48 -21.27 12.73 -25.51
CA PHE A 48 -20.59 11.53 -26.00
C PHE A 48 -19.20 11.85 -26.59
N TRP A 49 -19.02 13.05 -27.16
CA TRP A 49 -17.88 13.40 -28.02
C TRP A 49 -16.66 14.00 -27.30
N THR A 50 -16.74 14.33 -26.00
CA THR A 50 -15.71 15.19 -25.35
C THR A 50 -15.05 14.62 -24.09
N SER A 51 -15.24 13.34 -23.75
CA SER A 51 -14.88 12.82 -22.41
C SER A 51 -13.66 11.87 -22.32
N ARG A 52 -13.10 11.78 -21.11
CA ARG A 52 -11.85 11.08 -20.73
C ARG A 52 -11.91 9.54 -20.97
N GLY A 53 -11.52 9.04 -22.14
CA GLY A 53 -11.63 7.62 -22.56
C GLY A 53 -11.53 6.54 -21.46
N ALA A 54 -10.38 6.40 -20.77
CA ALA A 54 -10.18 5.34 -19.76
C ALA A 54 -11.03 5.49 -18.48
N VAL A 55 -11.29 6.73 -18.06
CA VAL A 55 -12.15 7.04 -16.91
C VAL A 55 -13.62 6.88 -17.31
N SER A 56 -13.98 7.26 -18.54
CA SER A 56 -15.32 7.09 -19.10
C SER A 56 -15.70 5.62 -19.23
N TYR A 57 -14.83 4.74 -19.72
CA TYR A 57 -15.14 3.30 -19.79
C TYR A 57 -15.31 2.65 -18.41
N THR A 58 -14.48 3.02 -17.43
CA THR A 58 -14.59 2.46 -16.07
C THR A 58 -15.84 2.97 -15.36
N THR A 59 -16.13 4.26 -15.48
CA THR A 59 -17.31 4.90 -14.89
C THR A 59 -18.60 4.42 -15.55
N MET A 60 -18.62 4.34 -16.88
CA MET A 60 -19.77 3.84 -17.64
C MET A 60 -19.97 2.35 -17.42
N GLY A 61 -18.90 1.56 -17.38
CA GLY A 61 -18.97 0.14 -17.04
C GLY A 61 -19.51 -0.11 -15.64
N SER A 62 -19.13 0.73 -14.66
CA SER A 62 -19.72 0.73 -13.31
C SER A 62 -21.21 1.08 -13.33
N PHE A 63 -21.62 2.11 -14.07
CA PHE A 63 -23.02 2.50 -14.18
C PHE A 63 -23.89 1.44 -14.86
N VAL A 64 -23.44 0.89 -15.99
CA VAL A 64 -24.12 -0.21 -16.70
C VAL A 64 -24.23 -1.43 -15.80
N ARG A 65 -23.16 -1.78 -15.08
CA ARG A 65 -23.19 -2.92 -14.15
C ARG A 65 -24.22 -2.73 -13.05
N TYR A 66 -24.32 -1.52 -12.48
CA TYR A 66 -25.37 -1.18 -11.52
C TYR A 66 -26.78 -1.32 -12.11
N LEU A 67 -27.00 -0.84 -13.33
CA LEU A 67 -28.31 -0.98 -13.99
C LEU A 67 -28.68 -2.44 -14.21
N LEU A 68 -27.73 -3.28 -14.60
CA LEU A 68 -27.93 -4.71 -14.75
C LEU A 68 -28.18 -5.42 -13.42
N ASP A 69 -27.42 -5.08 -12.38
CA ASP A 69 -27.48 -5.73 -11.07
C ASP A 69 -28.74 -5.33 -10.28
N VAL A 70 -29.24 -4.08 -10.44
CA VAL A 70 -30.39 -3.55 -9.67
C VAL A 70 -31.72 -3.64 -10.41
N TYR A 71 -31.73 -3.45 -11.74
CA TYR A 71 -32.96 -3.41 -12.53
C TYR A 71 -33.06 -4.55 -13.55
N GLY A 72 -32.02 -5.39 -13.66
CA GLY A 72 -32.00 -6.52 -14.57
C GLY A 72 -31.69 -6.15 -16.04
N PRO A 73 -31.52 -7.16 -16.90
CA PRO A 73 -31.05 -6.96 -18.28
C PRO A 73 -32.11 -6.41 -19.23
N GLU A 74 -33.41 -6.63 -18.97
CA GLU A 74 -34.48 -6.29 -19.92
C GLU A 74 -34.72 -4.77 -20.07
N PRO A 75 -34.82 -3.98 -18.99
CA PRO A 75 -34.83 -2.52 -19.11
C PRO A 75 -33.58 -1.98 -19.82
N PHE A 76 -32.42 -2.58 -19.57
CA PHE A 76 -31.16 -2.14 -20.18
C PHE A 76 -31.13 -2.34 -21.69
N LYS A 77 -31.57 -3.50 -22.19
CA LYS A 77 -31.68 -3.76 -23.64
C LYS A 77 -32.57 -2.75 -24.35
N ARG A 78 -33.71 -2.38 -23.74
CA ARG A 78 -34.63 -1.37 -24.27
C ARG A 78 -34.01 0.03 -24.30
N ALA A 79 -33.32 0.43 -23.23
CA ALA A 79 -32.61 1.70 -23.17
C ALA A 79 -31.47 1.76 -24.20
N TYR A 80 -30.71 0.67 -24.34
CA TYR A 80 -29.56 0.60 -25.25
C TYR A 80 -29.96 0.68 -26.73
N ALA A 81 -31.10 0.09 -27.10
CA ALA A 81 -31.58 0.08 -28.49
C ALA A 81 -32.01 1.47 -29.00
N ARG A 82 -32.48 2.36 -28.11
CA ARG A 82 -33.10 3.64 -28.50
C ARG A 82 -32.62 4.87 -27.71
N ALA A 83 -31.61 4.71 -26.86
CA ALA A 83 -31.13 5.72 -25.90
C ALA A 83 -32.24 6.31 -25.00
N ALA A 84 -33.34 5.59 -24.79
CA ALA A 84 -34.54 6.07 -24.10
C ALA A 84 -34.60 5.55 -22.64
N PHE A 85 -33.74 6.10 -21.78
CA PHE A 85 -33.61 5.67 -20.38
C PHE A 85 -34.90 5.88 -19.58
N GLU A 86 -35.57 7.01 -19.75
CA GLU A 86 -36.82 7.31 -19.03
C GLU A 86 -37.94 6.34 -19.42
N ALA A 87 -38.10 6.03 -20.70
CA ALA A 87 -39.07 5.05 -21.17
C ALA A 87 -38.76 3.61 -20.73
N ALA A 88 -37.48 3.28 -20.53
CA ALA A 88 -37.06 1.93 -20.17
C ALA A 88 -37.11 1.65 -18.65
N TYR A 89 -36.81 2.67 -17.84
CA TYR A 89 -36.66 2.57 -16.39
C TYR A 89 -37.75 3.34 -15.60
N GLY A 90 -38.61 4.11 -16.28
CA GLY A 90 -39.61 4.97 -15.65
C GLY A 90 -39.01 6.14 -14.85
N ARG A 91 -37.73 6.47 -15.10
CA ARG A 91 -36.95 7.45 -14.33
C ARG A 91 -36.02 8.24 -15.24
N PRO A 92 -35.89 9.56 -15.05
CA PRO A 92 -34.89 10.36 -15.74
C PRO A 92 -33.48 9.83 -15.49
N LEU A 93 -32.60 10.00 -16.48
CA LEU A 93 -31.21 9.54 -16.45
C LEU A 93 -30.43 10.12 -15.25
N GLU A 94 -30.72 11.37 -14.90
CA GLU A 94 -30.10 12.11 -13.79
C GLU A 94 -30.41 11.44 -12.45
N VAL A 95 -31.64 10.94 -12.29
CA VAL A 95 -32.07 10.21 -11.10
C VAL A 95 -31.34 8.87 -11.00
N LEU A 96 -31.24 8.13 -12.11
CA LEU A 96 -30.50 6.86 -12.17
C LEU A 96 -29.01 7.05 -11.86
N ALA A 97 -28.40 8.14 -12.37
CA ALA A 97 -27.01 8.48 -12.11
C ALA A 97 -26.77 8.84 -10.63
N ALA A 98 -27.67 9.60 -10.01
CA ALA A 98 -27.60 9.94 -8.59
C ALA A 98 -27.80 8.71 -7.68
N GLU A 99 -28.66 7.78 -8.08
CA GLU A 99 -28.85 6.50 -7.39
C GLU A 99 -27.61 5.60 -7.47
N TRP A 100 -27.01 5.51 -8.64
CA TRP A 100 -25.74 4.82 -8.83
C TRP A 100 -24.60 5.44 -8.02
N GLU A 101 -24.50 6.76 -7.95
CA GLU A 101 -23.46 7.42 -7.16
C GLU A 101 -23.59 7.07 -5.67
N ARG A 102 -24.82 7.13 -5.12
CA ARG A 102 -25.08 6.68 -3.75
C ARG A 102 -24.76 5.21 -3.55
N TYR A 103 -25.11 4.36 -4.53
CA TYR A 103 -24.80 2.93 -4.51
C TYR A 103 -23.28 2.69 -4.47
N VAL A 104 -22.49 3.40 -5.26
CA VAL A 104 -21.03 3.24 -5.32
C VAL A 104 -20.35 3.79 -4.06
N LEU A 105 -20.77 4.95 -3.57
CA LEU A 105 -20.21 5.59 -2.38
C LEU A 105 -20.61 4.92 -1.07
N GLY A 106 -21.74 4.21 -1.04
CA GLY A 106 -22.21 3.44 0.11
C GLY A 106 -21.55 2.06 0.27
N ARG A 107 -20.69 1.64 -0.67
CA ARG A 107 -20.03 0.33 -0.60
C ARG A 107 -18.76 0.38 0.25
N PRO A 108 -18.48 -0.67 1.04
CA PRO A 108 -17.18 -0.83 1.69
C PRO A 108 -16.06 -0.85 0.64
N LEU A 109 -14.99 -0.09 0.85
CA LEU A 109 -13.84 -0.03 -0.06
C LEU A 109 -12.88 -1.20 0.24
N VAL A 110 -12.87 -2.23 -0.61
CA VAL A 110 -12.24 -3.52 -0.27
C VAL A 110 -10.90 -3.81 -0.98
N ALA A 111 -10.61 -3.21 -2.13
CA ALA A 111 -9.45 -3.66 -2.93
C ALA A 111 -8.17 -2.80 -2.76
N ARG A 112 -7.12 -3.35 -2.14
CA ARG A 112 -5.74 -2.81 -2.11
C ARG A 112 -5.19 -2.51 -3.53
N ALA A 113 -5.52 -3.36 -4.51
CA ALA A 113 -5.18 -3.17 -5.92
C ALA A 113 -5.89 -1.97 -6.57
N ALA A 114 -7.05 -1.55 -6.04
CA ALA A 114 -7.77 -0.39 -6.56
C ALA A 114 -6.98 0.91 -6.38
N ALA A 115 -6.27 1.10 -5.27
CA ALA A 115 -5.50 2.33 -5.05
C ALA A 115 -4.36 2.51 -6.07
N GLU A 116 -3.70 1.42 -6.48
CA GLU A 116 -2.64 1.45 -7.49
C GLU A 116 -3.20 1.60 -8.91
N VAL A 117 -4.23 0.81 -9.26
CA VAL A 117 -4.91 0.88 -10.55
C VAL A 117 -5.57 2.25 -10.75
N VAL A 118 -6.20 2.81 -9.71
CA VAL A 118 -6.77 4.16 -9.72
C VAL A 118 -5.67 5.21 -9.84
N GLY A 119 -4.54 5.01 -9.17
CA GLY A 119 -3.34 5.83 -9.35
C GLY A 119 -2.93 5.90 -10.83
N ARG A 120 -2.92 4.78 -11.55
CA ARG A 120 -2.56 4.75 -12.98
C ARG A 120 -3.67 5.25 -13.92
N ARG A 121 -4.95 4.99 -13.62
CA ARG A 121 -6.10 5.29 -14.51
C ARG A 121 -6.76 6.65 -14.29
N PHE A 122 -6.85 7.12 -13.04
CA PHE A 122 -7.61 8.32 -12.68
C PHE A 122 -6.74 9.54 -12.39
N THR A 123 -5.41 9.38 -12.24
CA THR A 123 -4.48 10.53 -12.10
C THR A 123 -3.85 10.96 -13.42
N VAL A 124 -4.12 10.25 -14.52
CA VAL A 124 -3.73 10.65 -15.87
C VAL A 124 -4.83 11.57 -16.41
N PRO A 125 -4.54 12.88 -16.65
CA PRO A 125 -5.50 13.77 -17.26
C PRO A 125 -5.92 13.24 -18.63
N SER A 126 -7.15 13.53 -19.05
CA SER A 126 -7.62 13.18 -20.39
C SER A 126 -6.71 13.76 -21.48
N LEU A 127 -6.68 13.10 -22.64
CA LEU A 127 -6.00 13.61 -23.84
C LEU A 127 -6.41 15.06 -24.17
N PHE A 128 -7.69 15.38 -23.91
CA PHE A 128 -8.32 16.67 -24.14
C PHE A 128 -8.14 17.69 -22.99
N GLU A 129 -7.62 17.24 -21.84
CA GLU A 129 -7.30 18.10 -20.69
C GLU A 129 -5.81 18.41 -20.59
N LYS A 130 -5.01 17.79 -21.45
CA LYS A 130 -3.58 18.04 -21.52
C LYS A 130 -3.31 19.11 -22.58
N ARG A 131 -2.60 20.18 -22.19
CA ARG A 131 -1.96 21.11 -23.14
C ARG A 131 -0.89 20.41 -24.02
N CYS A 132 -0.59 19.14 -23.77
CA CYS A 132 -0.06 18.16 -24.71
C CYS A 132 -0.08 16.76 -24.04
N PRO A 133 -0.62 15.70 -24.66
CA PRO A 133 -0.73 14.34 -24.11
C PRO A 133 0.53 13.74 -23.49
N HIS A 134 1.70 14.14 -24.00
CA HIS A 134 3.02 13.69 -23.57
C HIS A 134 3.70 14.65 -22.58
N TYR A 135 3.05 15.76 -22.23
CA TYR A 135 3.63 16.71 -21.31
C TYR A 135 3.60 16.19 -19.87
N VAL A 136 4.75 15.73 -19.40
CA VAL A 136 5.03 15.47 -17.99
C VAL A 136 5.57 16.78 -17.41
N PRO A 137 4.95 17.39 -16.39
CA PRO A 137 5.46 18.61 -15.76
C PRO A 137 6.94 18.50 -15.41
N VAL A 138 7.69 19.61 -15.56
CA VAL A 138 9.15 19.63 -15.37
C VAL A 138 9.53 19.02 -14.01
N TYR A 139 8.86 19.40 -12.92
CA TYR A 139 9.13 18.87 -11.58
C TYR A 139 8.95 17.34 -11.50
N ARG A 140 7.99 16.77 -12.24
CA ARG A 140 7.80 15.30 -12.31
C ARG A 140 8.89 14.63 -13.13
N ARG A 141 9.37 15.26 -14.22
CA ARG A 141 10.52 14.75 -15.00
C ARG A 141 11.79 14.74 -14.16
N ARG A 142 12.05 15.82 -13.42
CA ARG A 142 13.20 15.94 -12.50
C ARG A 142 13.14 14.92 -11.37
N TYR A 143 11.97 14.74 -10.75
CA TYR A 143 11.77 13.67 -9.78
C TYR A 143 12.02 12.27 -10.37
N ARG A 144 11.54 11.98 -11.58
CA ARG A 144 11.82 10.69 -12.25
C ARG A 144 13.30 10.48 -12.54
N ALA A 145 14.00 11.51 -13.02
CA ALA A 145 15.44 11.46 -13.23
C ALA A 145 16.18 11.22 -11.91
N ALA A 146 15.80 11.90 -10.83
CA ALA A 146 16.36 11.67 -9.51
C ALA A 146 16.11 10.24 -8.99
N ARG A 147 14.92 9.68 -9.23
CA ARG A 147 14.62 8.27 -8.90
C ARG A 147 15.50 7.30 -9.69
N ALA A 148 15.79 7.58 -10.95
CA ALA A 148 16.73 6.78 -11.75
C ALA A 148 18.16 6.90 -11.22
N ALA A 149 18.61 8.10 -10.86
CA ALA A 149 19.91 8.32 -10.22
C ALA A 149 20.03 7.55 -8.90
N LEU A 150 18.99 7.55 -8.05
CA LEU A 150 18.95 6.73 -6.84
C LEU A 150 19.06 5.23 -7.12
N ALA A 151 18.37 4.73 -8.14
CA ALA A 151 18.46 3.32 -8.54
C ALA A 151 19.87 2.95 -9.05
N ALA A 152 20.60 3.92 -9.61
CA ALA A 152 21.99 3.77 -10.03
C ALA A 152 23.01 4.02 -8.90
N GLY A 153 22.56 4.35 -7.67
CA GLY A 153 23.45 4.69 -6.55
C GLY A 153 24.03 6.11 -6.59
N ASP A 154 23.70 6.93 -7.59
CA ASP A 154 24.11 8.32 -7.68
C ASP A 154 23.27 9.21 -6.75
N THR A 155 23.66 9.25 -5.48
CA THR A 155 22.98 10.06 -4.46
C THR A 155 23.15 11.57 -4.67
N THR A 156 24.20 12.01 -5.37
CA THR A 156 24.48 13.43 -5.61
C THR A 156 23.61 13.95 -6.74
N GLY A 157 23.58 13.28 -7.89
CA GLY A 157 22.65 13.61 -8.98
C GLY A 157 21.19 13.43 -8.57
N ALA A 158 20.89 12.46 -7.71
CA ALA A 158 19.56 12.32 -7.12
C ALA A 158 19.14 13.55 -6.30
N LEU A 159 19.99 14.04 -5.38
CA LEU A 159 19.66 15.22 -4.58
C LEU A 159 19.48 16.46 -5.45
N ALA A 160 20.36 16.69 -6.42
CA ALA A 160 20.23 17.82 -7.34
C ALA A 160 18.89 17.77 -8.11
N GLY A 161 18.48 16.59 -8.60
CA GLY A 161 17.21 16.41 -9.27
C GLY A 161 15.99 16.56 -8.34
N LEU A 162 16.09 16.15 -7.08
CA LEU A 162 15.05 16.33 -6.07
C LEU A 162 14.90 17.81 -5.69
N GLU A 163 16.01 18.53 -5.55
CA GLU A 163 16.01 19.96 -5.23
C GLU A 163 15.44 20.80 -6.37
N ASP A 164 15.80 20.52 -7.63
CA ASP A 164 15.15 21.20 -8.77
C ASP A 164 13.65 20.86 -8.87
N ALA A 165 13.25 19.63 -8.52
CA ALA A 165 11.83 19.28 -8.45
C ALA A 165 11.10 20.08 -7.36
N LEU A 166 11.71 20.21 -6.17
CA LEU A 166 11.13 20.92 -5.03
C LEU A 166 11.19 22.44 -5.16
N ALA A 167 12.18 23.01 -5.86
CA ALA A 167 12.22 24.43 -6.17
C ALA A 167 11.02 24.84 -7.05
N ARG A 168 10.58 23.92 -7.93
CA ARG A 168 9.45 24.14 -8.84
C ARG A 168 8.10 23.79 -8.22
N GLN A 169 8.06 22.79 -7.34
CA GLN A 169 6.87 22.39 -6.58
C GLN A 169 7.27 22.09 -5.13
N PRO A 170 7.29 23.10 -4.24
CA PRO A 170 7.78 22.96 -2.87
C PRO A 170 7.03 21.92 -2.03
N ALA A 171 5.73 21.77 -2.29
CA ALA A 171 4.84 20.87 -1.57
C ALA A 171 4.68 19.49 -2.24
N TYR A 172 5.63 19.03 -3.07
CA TYR A 172 5.51 17.74 -3.75
C TYR A 172 5.91 16.56 -2.84
N PRO A 173 4.95 15.76 -2.30
CA PRO A 173 5.26 14.87 -1.17
C PRO A 173 6.21 13.73 -1.54
N ALA A 174 6.11 13.21 -2.76
CA ALA A 174 6.99 12.12 -3.23
C ALA A 174 8.45 12.57 -3.33
N ALA A 175 8.70 13.80 -3.81
CA ALA A 175 10.05 14.35 -3.84
C ALA A 175 10.56 14.71 -2.44
N LEU A 176 9.70 15.24 -1.56
CA LEU A 176 10.06 15.50 -0.15
C LEU A 176 10.46 14.23 0.58
N ALA A 177 9.71 13.13 0.41
CA ALA A 177 10.00 11.85 1.05
C ALA A 177 11.32 11.25 0.53
N ALA A 178 11.55 11.29 -0.79
CA ALA A 178 12.81 10.84 -1.37
C ALA A 178 14.00 11.71 -0.92
N TRP A 179 13.84 13.03 -0.90
CA TRP A 179 14.87 13.97 -0.43
C TRP A 179 15.21 13.72 1.03
N ALA A 180 14.20 13.56 1.90
CA ALA A 180 14.42 13.25 3.31
C ALA A 180 15.16 11.92 3.49
N GLY A 181 14.78 10.87 2.75
CA GLY A 181 15.47 9.58 2.78
C GLY A 181 16.96 9.70 2.43
N VAL A 182 17.32 10.46 1.39
CA VAL A 182 18.73 10.65 1.02
C VAL A 182 19.49 11.47 2.06
N ARG A 183 18.90 12.54 2.59
CA ARG A 183 19.49 13.37 3.64
C ARG A 183 19.72 12.55 4.92
N LEU A 184 18.77 11.70 5.31
CA LEU A 184 18.93 10.78 6.46
C LEU A 184 20.05 9.76 6.23
N ALA A 185 20.15 9.18 5.03
CA ALA A 185 21.22 8.24 4.68
C ALA A 185 22.61 8.90 4.74
N ARG A 186 22.70 10.19 4.42
CA ARG A 186 23.91 11.01 4.54
C ARG A 186 24.22 11.50 5.96
N GLY A 187 23.35 11.21 6.93
CA GLY A 187 23.55 11.67 8.31
C GLY A 187 23.22 13.16 8.51
N GLU A 188 22.29 13.70 7.74
CA GLU A 188 21.89 15.12 7.77
C GLU A 188 20.45 15.32 8.29
N PRO A 189 20.09 14.81 9.49
CA PRO A 189 18.72 14.87 10.01
C PRO A 189 18.25 16.29 10.33
N ALA A 190 19.16 17.21 10.67
CA ALA A 190 18.83 18.60 10.97
C ALA A 190 18.17 19.31 9.76
N LEU A 191 18.65 19.03 8.54
CA LEU A 191 18.04 19.57 7.32
C LEU A 191 16.62 19.05 7.13
N VAL A 192 16.39 17.77 7.45
CA VAL A 192 15.06 17.15 7.33
C VAL A 192 14.07 17.78 8.31
N VAL A 193 14.46 17.98 9.56
CA VAL A 193 13.60 18.68 10.54
C VAL A 193 13.32 20.10 10.10
N ALA A 194 14.35 20.88 9.74
CA ALA A 194 14.17 22.28 9.32
C ALA A 194 13.17 22.43 8.16
N ARG A 195 13.18 21.47 7.22
CA ARG A 195 12.29 21.50 6.04
C ARG A 195 10.90 20.93 6.31
N LEU A 196 10.78 19.86 7.09
CA LEU A 196 9.50 19.17 7.29
C LEU A 196 8.69 19.75 8.46
N ASP A 197 9.32 20.31 9.48
CA ASP A 197 8.62 20.89 10.64
C ASP A 197 7.86 22.16 10.26
N THR A 198 8.37 22.92 9.29
CA THR A 198 7.70 24.10 8.71
C THR A 198 6.57 23.74 7.74
N PHE A 199 6.49 22.47 7.31
CA PHE A 199 5.47 22.00 6.39
C PHE A 199 4.32 21.36 7.19
N ALA A 200 3.29 22.16 7.54
CA ALA A 200 2.16 21.70 8.35
C ALA A 200 1.47 20.41 7.83
N ALA A 201 1.51 20.17 6.51
CA ALA A 201 0.98 18.96 5.89
C ALA A 201 1.90 17.72 6.01
N ALA A 202 3.16 17.86 6.47
CA ALA A 202 4.09 16.74 6.65
C ALA A 202 3.51 15.68 7.60
N ARG A 203 2.85 16.11 8.67
CA ARG A 203 2.20 15.21 9.65
C ARG A 203 0.98 14.47 9.10
N ARG A 204 0.41 14.92 7.97
CA ARG A 204 -0.74 14.30 7.30
C ARG A 204 -0.34 13.31 6.20
N VAL A 205 0.93 13.29 5.83
CA VAL A 205 1.47 12.38 4.81
C VAL A 205 2.33 11.31 5.52
N PRO A 206 1.91 10.04 5.56
CA PRO A 206 2.60 9.01 6.35
C PRO A 206 4.11 8.94 6.11
N ALA A 207 4.54 8.96 4.85
CA ALA A 207 5.97 8.90 4.49
C ALA A 207 6.78 10.10 5.00
N LEU A 208 6.18 11.29 5.06
CA LEU A 208 6.84 12.49 5.60
C LEU A 208 6.85 12.48 7.12
N ALA A 209 5.77 12.00 7.75
CA ALA A 209 5.70 11.83 9.20
C ALA A 209 6.74 10.79 9.70
N VAL A 210 6.93 9.67 8.98
CA VAL A 210 8.01 8.70 9.27
C VAL A 210 9.38 9.35 9.12
N ALA A 211 9.65 10.06 8.02
CA ALA A 211 10.94 10.72 7.80
C ALA A 211 11.24 11.81 8.85
N LEU A 212 10.22 12.54 9.31
CA LEU A 212 10.34 13.48 10.42
C LEU A 212 10.64 12.75 11.74
N GLY A 213 9.95 11.63 12.02
CA GLY A 213 10.21 10.78 13.17
C GLY A 213 11.66 10.26 13.20
N ASP A 214 12.15 9.81 12.05
CA ASP A 214 13.55 9.38 11.87
C ASP A 214 14.54 10.49 12.18
N ALA A 215 14.31 11.67 11.59
CA ALA A 215 15.17 12.83 11.80
C ALA A 215 15.21 13.25 13.28
N LEU A 216 14.05 13.29 13.94
CA LEU A 216 13.93 13.63 15.35
C LEU A 216 14.61 12.60 16.25
N ALA A 217 14.47 11.30 15.96
CA ALA A 217 15.15 10.24 16.71
C ALA A 217 16.68 10.34 16.56
N LEU A 218 17.18 10.59 15.35
CA LEU A 218 18.62 10.81 15.09
C LEU A 218 19.17 12.05 15.79
N LEU A 219 18.34 13.09 15.98
CA LEU A 219 18.66 14.28 16.78
C LEU A 219 18.44 14.08 18.29
N ARG A 220 18.22 12.84 18.75
CA ARG A 220 17.98 12.49 20.16
C ARG A 220 16.78 13.21 20.79
N ARG A 221 15.71 13.37 20.01
CA ARG A 221 14.41 13.92 20.46
C ARG A 221 13.33 12.82 20.45
N PRO A 222 13.42 11.81 21.35
CA PRO A 222 12.62 10.60 21.27
C PRO A 222 11.11 10.84 21.39
N ASP A 223 10.66 11.76 22.25
CA ASP A 223 9.22 11.99 22.43
C ASP A 223 8.59 12.66 21.21
N ALA A 224 9.29 13.63 20.62
CA ALA A 224 8.88 14.25 19.36
C ALA A 224 8.88 13.23 18.22
N ALA A 225 9.87 12.34 18.17
CA ALA A 225 9.93 11.24 17.21
C ALA A 225 8.75 10.28 17.37
N ARG A 226 8.44 9.85 18.61
CA ARG A 226 7.28 8.99 18.92
C ARG A 226 5.97 9.63 18.47
N ALA A 227 5.80 10.93 18.70
CA ALA A 227 4.62 11.66 18.24
C ALA A 227 4.51 11.70 16.71
N ALA A 228 5.64 11.87 15.99
CA ALA A 228 5.65 11.84 14.54
C ALA A 228 5.31 10.45 13.98
N TYR A 229 5.82 9.37 14.58
CA TYR A 229 5.44 8.00 14.20
C TYR A 229 3.98 7.69 14.50
N ALA A 230 3.45 8.15 15.64
CA ALA A 230 2.03 8.00 15.96
C ALA A 230 1.14 8.70 14.93
N ALA A 231 1.51 9.91 14.49
CA ALA A 231 0.83 10.62 13.41
C ALA A 231 0.90 9.86 12.07
N ALA A 232 2.03 9.21 11.77
CA ALA A 232 2.16 8.36 10.60
C ALA A 232 1.19 7.15 10.66
N VAL A 233 1.11 6.45 11.81
CA VAL A 233 0.18 5.32 11.98
C VAL A 233 -1.28 5.78 11.89
N ALA A 234 -1.63 6.93 12.48
CA ALA A 234 -2.98 7.48 12.42
C ALA A 234 -3.43 7.84 10.99
N THR A 235 -2.50 8.17 10.10
CA THR A 235 -2.78 8.57 8.72
C THR A 235 -2.63 7.44 7.71
N LEU A 236 -2.00 6.33 8.09
CA LEU A 236 -1.93 5.13 7.27
C LEU A 236 -3.33 4.50 7.12
N PRO A 237 -3.69 3.97 5.92
CA PRO A 237 -4.93 3.25 5.73
C PRO A 237 -5.08 2.11 6.74
N LEU A 238 -6.28 1.91 7.30
CA LEU A 238 -6.54 0.90 8.32
C LEU A 238 -6.19 -0.53 7.87
N TYR A 239 -6.33 -0.82 6.57
CA TYR A 239 -6.00 -2.11 5.98
C TYR A 239 -4.50 -2.35 5.76
N ASP A 240 -3.64 -1.33 5.90
CA ASP A 240 -2.20 -1.46 5.66
C ASP A 240 -1.45 -1.93 6.91
N HIS A 241 -1.88 -3.10 7.41
CA HIS A 241 -1.41 -3.70 8.66
C HIS A 241 0.13 -3.83 8.71
N ASP A 242 0.76 -4.25 7.62
CA ASP A 242 2.22 -4.39 7.51
C ASP A 242 2.94 -3.06 7.78
N GLN A 243 2.53 -1.97 7.11
CA GLN A 243 3.17 -0.67 7.29
C GLN A 243 2.87 -0.07 8.66
N ARG A 244 1.64 -0.19 9.15
CA ARG A 244 1.26 0.29 10.49
C ARG A 244 2.10 -0.36 11.57
N VAL A 245 2.28 -1.69 11.51
CA VAL A 245 3.12 -2.42 12.48
C VAL A 245 4.59 -2.05 12.32
N ARG A 246 5.13 -1.94 11.10
CA ARG A 246 6.53 -1.52 10.90
C ARG A 246 6.83 -0.14 11.50
N VAL A 247 5.94 0.82 11.32
CA VAL A 247 6.09 2.17 11.90
C VAL A 247 5.98 2.13 13.42
N ALA A 248 5.08 1.32 13.98
CA ALA A 248 4.97 1.12 15.42
C ALA A 248 6.23 0.48 16.02
N LEU A 249 6.81 -0.54 15.38
CA LEU A 249 8.09 -1.11 15.82
C LEU A 249 9.23 -0.08 15.76
N ARG A 250 9.22 0.80 14.75
CA ARG A 250 10.19 1.89 14.62
C ARG A 250 10.03 2.96 15.71
N ARG A 251 8.80 3.21 16.18
CA ARG A 251 8.49 4.10 17.31
C ARG A 251 9.16 3.64 18.60
N GLU A 252 9.22 2.34 18.86
CA GLU A 252 9.90 1.80 20.06
C GLU A 252 11.41 2.07 20.05
N LEU A 253 12.00 2.10 18.86
CA LEU A 253 13.41 2.42 18.68
C LEU A 253 13.70 3.93 18.66
N ALA A 254 12.71 4.79 18.90
CA ALA A 254 12.90 6.25 18.86
C ALA A 254 13.97 6.77 19.85
N ALA A 255 14.21 6.04 20.95
CA ALA A 255 15.25 6.36 21.93
C ALA A 255 16.62 5.70 21.63
N VAL A 256 16.75 4.99 20.51
CA VAL A 256 17.97 4.30 20.08
C VAL A 256 18.41 4.86 18.71
N PRO A 257 19.07 6.04 18.68
CA PRO A 257 19.46 6.71 17.44
C PRO A 257 20.31 5.85 16.50
N GLU A 258 21.15 4.98 17.07
CA GLU A 258 22.02 4.07 16.32
C GLU A 258 21.20 3.07 15.51
N ALA A 259 20.10 2.56 16.07
CA ALA A 259 19.20 1.64 15.38
C ALA A 259 18.48 2.36 14.24
N ILE A 260 17.97 3.58 14.49
CA ILE A 260 17.37 4.41 13.44
C ILE A 260 18.38 4.72 12.33
N ARG A 261 19.63 5.03 12.67
CA ARG A 261 20.70 5.30 11.70
C ARG A 261 20.95 4.10 10.79
N VAL A 262 20.88 2.88 11.32
CA VAL A 262 20.97 1.66 10.51
C VAL A 262 19.77 1.53 9.57
N LEU A 263 18.54 1.76 10.08
CA LEU A 263 17.32 1.67 9.28
C LEU A 263 17.20 2.74 8.19
N THR A 264 17.89 3.89 8.34
CA THR A 264 17.92 4.97 7.33
C THR A 264 19.17 4.99 6.46
N SER A 265 20.13 4.08 6.64
CA SER A 265 21.48 4.18 6.04
C SER A 265 21.53 4.06 4.52
N GLY A 266 20.45 3.62 3.87
CA GLY A 266 20.42 3.33 2.43
C GLY A 266 21.25 2.11 2.01
N GLN A 267 21.81 1.37 2.97
CA GLN A 267 22.53 0.12 2.72
C GLN A 267 21.57 -1.02 2.36
N ASP A 268 22.09 -2.09 1.77
CA ASP A 268 21.30 -3.28 1.47
C ASP A 268 20.76 -3.94 2.77
N PRO A 269 19.62 -4.66 2.70
CA PRO A 269 18.99 -5.24 3.88
C PRO A 269 19.89 -6.19 4.69
N ALA A 270 20.81 -6.92 4.04
CA ALA A 270 21.69 -7.85 4.74
C ALA A 270 22.73 -7.09 5.58
N THR A 271 23.29 -6.01 5.05
CA THR A 271 24.16 -5.11 5.80
C THR A 271 23.42 -4.42 6.94
N GLN A 272 22.20 -3.96 6.70
CA GLN A 272 21.36 -3.38 7.76
C GLN A 272 21.06 -4.39 8.87
N ALA A 273 20.74 -5.64 8.52
CA ALA A 273 20.49 -6.71 9.49
C ALA A 273 21.73 -6.95 10.38
N ARG A 274 22.91 -7.14 9.78
CA ARG A 274 24.16 -7.35 10.54
C ARG A 274 24.45 -6.21 11.52
N ARG A 275 24.27 -4.96 11.07
CA ARG A 275 24.51 -3.79 11.93
C ARG A 275 23.48 -3.67 13.04
N LEU A 276 22.19 -3.93 12.76
CA LEU A 276 21.13 -3.87 13.77
C LEU A 276 21.29 -4.96 14.83
N ALA A 277 21.72 -6.17 14.42
CA ALA A 277 21.98 -7.29 15.33
C ALA A 277 23.08 -6.97 16.38
N ALA A 278 24.07 -6.15 15.99
CA ALA A 278 25.18 -5.75 16.87
C ALA A 278 24.80 -4.68 17.91
N LEU A 279 23.64 -4.03 17.79
CA LEU A 279 23.22 -2.96 18.70
C LEU A 279 22.42 -3.52 19.87
N THR A 280 22.57 -2.97 21.07
CA THR A 280 21.63 -3.19 22.17
C THR A 280 20.38 -2.32 21.97
N GLY A 281 19.21 -2.81 22.40
CA GLY A 281 17.94 -2.09 22.24
C GLY A 281 16.74 -2.89 22.77
N PRO A 282 15.52 -2.32 22.69
CA PRO A 282 14.32 -3.00 23.17
C PRO A 282 13.99 -4.25 22.34
N GLU A 283 14.10 -5.41 22.98
CA GLU A 283 13.63 -6.73 22.54
C GLU A 283 12.16 -6.84 22.97
N PRO A 284 11.19 -6.47 22.11
CA PRO A 284 10.96 -7.27 20.91
C PRO A 284 11.05 -6.49 19.59
N ALA A 285 11.02 -5.15 19.63
CA ALA A 285 10.96 -4.32 18.43
C ALA A 285 12.21 -4.48 17.55
N ARG A 286 13.39 -4.51 18.17
CA ARG A 286 14.66 -4.74 17.47
C ARG A 286 14.68 -6.11 16.79
N THR A 287 14.30 -7.17 17.51
CA THR A 287 14.24 -8.55 17.02
C THR A 287 13.31 -8.70 15.81
N LEU A 288 12.12 -8.11 15.89
CA LEU A 288 11.13 -8.16 14.81
C LEU A 288 11.60 -7.39 13.58
N LEU A 289 12.18 -6.20 13.74
CA LEU A 289 12.75 -5.45 12.62
C LEU A 289 13.95 -6.18 11.99
N LEU A 290 14.77 -6.83 12.81
CA LEU A 290 15.86 -7.67 12.32
C LEU A 290 15.32 -8.85 11.48
N ALA A 291 14.27 -9.53 11.94
CA ALA A 291 13.60 -10.58 11.17
C ALA A 291 13.12 -10.07 9.80
N LEU A 292 12.54 -8.87 9.76
CA LEU A 292 12.06 -8.25 8.52
C LEU A 292 13.20 -7.87 7.56
N LEU A 293 14.38 -7.48 8.08
CA LEU A 293 15.56 -7.22 7.26
C LEU A 293 16.15 -8.51 6.68
N HIS A 294 16.22 -9.59 7.47
CA HIS A 294 16.61 -10.92 6.94
C HIS A 294 15.62 -11.42 5.87
N ALA A 295 14.32 -11.23 6.08
CA ALA A 295 13.29 -11.59 5.10
C ALA A 295 13.42 -10.83 3.77
N ALA A 296 13.91 -9.58 3.82
CA ALA A 296 14.19 -8.75 2.66
C ALA A 296 15.54 -9.07 2.00
N ALA A 297 16.49 -9.61 2.76
CA ALA A 297 17.78 -10.10 2.28
C ALA A 297 17.71 -11.50 1.63
N GLY A 298 16.56 -12.18 1.68
CA GLY A 298 16.41 -13.56 1.20
C GLY A 298 17.01 -14.61 2.14
N ALA A 299 17.11 -14.29 3.44
CA ALA A 299 17.54 -15.21 4.49
C ALA A 299 16.29 -15.68 5.27
N GLU A 300 15.44 -16.50 4.64
CA GLU A 300 14.12 -16.82 5.18
C GLU A 300 14.14 -17.67 6.45
N ALA A 301 15.12 -18.55 6.62
CA ALA A 301 15.23 -19.41 7.80
C ALA A 301 15.56 -18.59 9.05
N GLU A 302 16.55 -17.69 8.96
CA GLU A 302 16.92 -16.76 10.01
C GLU A 302 15.78 -15.79 10.32
N ALA A 303 15.12 -15.27 9.27
CA ALA A 303 13.96 -14.40 9.43
C ALA A 303 12.83 -15.08 10.20
N LEU A 304 12.54 -16.35 9.90
CA LEU A 304 11.49 -17.11 10.56
C LEU A 304 11.82 -17.36 12.04
N ALA A 305 13.05 -17.77 12.35
CA ALA A 305 13.49 -18.00 13.72
C ALA A 305 13.41 -16.72 14.57
N LEU A 306 13.90 -15.59 14.04
CA LEU A 306 13.84 -14.30 14.72
C LEU A 306 12.41 -13.78 14.87
N LEU A 307 11.56 -13.99 13.88
CA LEU A 307 10.15 -13.60 13.94
C LEU A 307 9.42 -14.37 15.04
N GLN A 308 9.64 -15.68 15.14
CA GLN A 308 9.06 -16.51 16.20
C GLN A 308 9.57 -16.09 17.58
N ALA A 309 10.88 -15.85 17.73
CA ALA A 309 11.45 -15.37 18.98
C ALA A 309 10.88 -14.00 19.39
N GLY A 310 10.79 -13.06 18.45
CA GLY A 310 10.26 -11.72 18.70
C GLY A 310 8.77 -11.70 19.05
N LEU A 311 7.97 -12.58 18.45
CA LEU A 311 6.54 -12.72 18.79
C LEU A 311 6.31 -13.48 20.10
N ALA A 312 7.23 -14.36 20.50
CA ALA A 312 7.14 -15.08 21.77
C ALA A 312 7.59 -14.24 22.97
N ALA A 313 8.45 -13.24 22.75
CA ALA A 313 8.95 -12.34 23.77
C ALA A 313 7.82 -11.48 24.37
N ARG A 314 7.38 -11.83 25.58
CA ARG A 314 6.40 -11.02 26.33
C ARG A 314 7.05 -9.73 26.82
N PRO A 315 6.44 -8.54 26.62
CA PRO A 315 6.87 -7.35 27.34
C PRO A 315 6.68 -7.56 28.85
N ALA A 316 7.63 -7.08 29.66
CA ALA A 316 7.50 -7.09 31.12
C ALA A 316 6.27 -6.27 31.53
N ARG A 317 5.34 -6.88 32.28
CA ARG A 317 4.06 -6.31 32.70
C ARG A 317 4.23 -4.98 33.47
N PRO A 318 3.35 -3.97 33.27
CA PRO A 318 3.01 -3.01 34.31
C PRO A 318 2.18 -3.71 35.40
N THR A 319 2.39 -3.34 36.66
CA THR A 319 1.78 -3.97 37.84
C THR A 319 0.26 -3.80 37.90
N ALA A 320 -0.42 -4.94 38.08
CA ALA A 320 -1.72 -5.21 38.72
C ALA A 320 -2.83 -4.15 38.64
N THR A 321 -3.55 -4.09 37.51
CA THR A 321 -5.01 -3.84 37.50
C THR A 321 -5.71 -4.08 36.15
N SER A 322 -5.03 -4.39 35.03
CA SER A 322 -5.72 -4.68 33.76
C SER A 322 -5.83 -6.17 33.43
N SER A 323 -7.05 -6.61 33.08
CA SER A 323 -7.33 -7.93 32.53
C SER A 323 -6.76 -8.10 31.12
N ALA A 324 -6.28 -9.30 30.82
CA ALA A 324 -5.75 -9.80 29.54
C ALA A 324 -4.45 -9.10 29.05
N ALA A 325 -3.32 -9.79 29.28
CA ALA A 325 -2.02 -9.38 28.79
C ALA A 325 -1.86 -9.76 27.31
N SER A 326 -2.14 -8.82 26.41
CA SER A 326 -1.77 -8.92 25.00
C SER A 326 -0.29 -8.57 24.80
N LEU A 327 0.34 -9.20 23.81
CA LEU A 327 1.73 -8.96 23.35
C LEU A 327 1.91 -7.58 22.67
N ASP A 328 0.98 -6.65 22.88
CA ASP A 328 0.99 -5.40 22.13
C ASP A 328 2.06 -4.47 22.63
N VAL A 329 3.10 -4.41 21.80
CA VAL A 329 3.89 -3.22 21.60
C VAL A 329 2.91 -2.12 21.14
N LEU A 330 2.41 -1.31 22.08
CA LEU A 330 1.69 -0.04 21.88
C LEU A 330 0.16 -0.09 21.67
N PRO A 331 -0.64 -0.34 22.73
CA PRO A 331 -2.11 -0.26 22.67
C PRO A 331 -2.64 1.17 22.39
N ASP A 332 -1.82 2.21 22.54
CA ASP A 332 -2.18 3.61 22.26
C ASP A 332 -2.14 3.98 20.77
N VAL A 333 -1.45 3.17 19.95
CA VAL A 333 -1.23 3.46 18.52
C VAL A 333 -1.76 2.37 17.60
N LEU A 334 -1.76 1.12 18.05
CA LEU A 334 -2.31 -0.01 17.30
C LEU A 334 -3.49 -0.65 18.04
N PRO A 335 -4.49 -1.16 17.31
CA PRO A 335 -5.53 -2.00 17.91
C PRO A 335 -4.91 -3.23 18.59
N GLU A 336 -5.55 -3.69 19.66
CA GLU A 336 -5.11 -4.87 20.40
C GLU A 336 -4.91 -6.08 19.47
N GLY A 337 -3.81 -6.79 19.62
CA GLY A 337 -3.39 -7.95 18.85
C GLY A 337 -2.90 -7.66 17.43
N ALA A 338 -2.76 -6.39 17.02
CA ALA A 338 -2.38 -6.06 15.63
C ALA A 338 -0.99 -6.58 15.26
N LEU A 339 -0.03 -6.51 16.19
CA LEU A 339 1.30 -7.06 15.99
C LEU A 339 1.24 -8.58 15.81
N GLN A 340 0.48 -9.28 16.66
CA GLN A 340 0.35 -10.74 16.59
C GLN A 340 -0.30 -11.18 15.27
N ARG A 341 -1.39 -10.52 14.86
CA ARG A 341 -2.08 -10.77 13.58
C ARG A 341 -1.14 -10.61 12.40
N GLN A 342 -0.41 -9.50 12.35
CA GLN A 342 0.53 -9.23 11.28
C GLN A 342 1.74 -10.20 11.31
N GLY A 343 2.17 -10.61 12.50
CA GLY A 343 3.19 -11.63 12.71
C GLY A 343 2.83 -12.99 12.10
N LEU A 344 1.58 -13.43 12.23
CA LEU A 344 1.09 -14.65 11.57
C LEU A 344 1.17 -14.54 10.04
N VAL A 345 0.84 -13.38 9.46
CA VAL A 345 0.94 -13.13 8.02
C VAL A 345 2.40 -13.19 7.55
N TRP A 346 3.33 -12.58 8.28
CA TRP A 346 4.76 -12.65 7.95
C TRP A 346 5.29 -14.08 8.04
N THR A 347 4.89 -14.82 9.08
CA THR A 347 5.27 -16.23 9.30
C THR A 347 4.78 -17.10 8.14
N ALA A 348 3.51 -16.97 7.75
CA ALA A 348 2.94 -17.72 6.64
C ALA A 348 3.70 -17.49 5.33
N ARG A 349 4.02 -16.23 5.01
CA ARG A 349 4.78 -15.85 3.81
C ARG A 349 6.22 -16.37 3.81
N LEU A 350 6.87 -16.42 4.97
CA LEU A 350 8.21 -16.99 5.10
C LEU A 350 8.18 -18.51 4.88
N LEU A 351 7.26 -19.22 5.54
CA LEU A 351 7.07 -20.67 5.37
C LEU A 351 6.79 -21.07 3.92
N ALA A 352 6.01 -20.26 3.19
CA ALA A 352 5.75 -20.49 1.78
C ALA A 352 7.02 -20.39 0.92
N ARG A 353 7.94 -19.48 1.28
CA ARG A 353 9.23 -19.30 0.59
C ARG A 353 10.25 -20.37 0.94
N THR A 354 10.25 -20.85 2.18
CA THR A 354 11.15 -21.95 2.62
C THR A 354 10.68 -23.34 2.17
N GLY A 355 9.66 -23.43 1.32
CA GLY A 355 9.18 -24.70 0.78
C GLY A 355 8.33 -25.54 1.74
N ASN A 356 7.72 -24.92 2.76
CA ASN A 356 6.78 -25.59 3.68
C ASN A 356 5.33 -25.09 3.46
N PRO A 357 4.68 -25.52 2.37
CA PRO A 357 3.38 -24.98 1.95
C PRO A 357 2.23 -25.34 2.90
N GLU A 358 2.27 -26.49 3.57
CA GLU A 358 1.22 -26.88 4.51
C GLU A 358 1.30 -26.05 5.79
N ALA A 359 2.50 -25.87 6.35
CA ALA A 359 2.67 -24.97 7.50
C ALA A 359 2.31 -23.52 7.14
N ALA A 360 2.68 -23.06 5.94
CA ALA A 360 2.30 -21.73 5.43
C ALA A 360 0.78 -21.56 5.35
N ARG A 361 0.07 -22.57 4.83
CA ARG A 361 -1.40 -22.61 4.76
C ARG A 361 -2.03 -22.53 6.14
N GLN A 362 -1.55 -23.35 7.08
CA GLN A 362 -2.05 -23.36 8.45
C GLN A 362 -1.89 -22.00 9.14
N GLN A 363 -0.72 -21.37 8.97
CA GLN A 363 -0.46 -20.04 9.52
C GLN A 363 -1.32 -18.95 8.87
N ALA A 364 -1.56 -19.00 7.56
CA ALA A 364 -2.47 -18.06 6.91
C ALA A 364 -3.93 -18.23 7.34
N LEU A 365 -4.39 -19.46 7.57
CA LEU A 365 -5.74 -19.70 8.10
C LEU A 365 -5.86 -19.24 9.57
N ALA A 366 -4.79 -19.37 10.36
CA ALA A 366 -4.75 -18.81 11.71
C ALA A 366 -4.80 -17.27 11.67
N ALA A 367 -4.04 -16.65 10.77
CA ALA A 367 -4.11 -15.21 10.55
C ALA A 367 -5.52 -14.78 10.11
N ALA A 368 -6.13 -15.51 9.17
CA ALA A 368 -7.47 -15.22 8.67
C ALA A 368 -8.53 -15.24 9.80
N ARG A 369 -8.52 -16.27 10.64
CA ARG A 369 -9.39 -16.34 11.83
C ARG A 369 -9.17 -15.14 12.76
N SER A 370 -7.91 -14.84 13.07
CA SER A 370 -7.60 -13.73 13.98
C SER A 370 -8.02 -12.35 13.42
N PHE A 371 -7.92 -12.13 12.10
CA PHE A 371 -8.47 -10.92 11.46
C PHE A 371 -10.00 -10.91 11.44
N ALA A 372 -10.65 -12.05 11.24
CA ALA A 372 -12.11 -12.15 11.30
C ALA A 372 -12.65 -11.84 12.71
N ASP A 373 -12.02 -12.40 13.75
CA ASP A 373 -12.35 -12.14 15.15
C ASP A 373 -12.18 -10.65 15.52
N ALA A 374 -11.23 -9.97 14.87
CA ALA A 374 -11.01 -8.53 14.99
C ALA A 374 -11.92 -7.67 14.09
N GLY A 375 -12.86 -8.27 13.36
CA GLY A 375 -13.82 -7.57 12.49
C GLY A 375 -13.31 -7.19 11.10
N ASP A 376 -12.12 -7.63 10.69
CA ASP A 376 -11.57 -7.39 9.35
C ASP A 376 -11.83 -8.58 8.42
N ALA A 377 -13.10 -8.74 8.04
CA ALA A 377 -13.57 -9.83 7.17
C ALA A 377 -12.88 -9.84 5.78
N ASN A 378 -12.48 -8.66 5.28
CA ASN A 378 -11.83 -8.53 3.97
C ASN A 378 -10.40 -9.10 4.00
N THR A 379 -9.60 -8.71 4.99
CA THR A 379 -8.25 -9.27 5.16
C THR A 379 -8.33 -10.77 5.46
N ALA A 380 -9.31 -11.20 6.26
CA ALA A 380 -9.53 -12.62 6.54
C ALA A 380 -9.85 -13.43 5.26
N ALA A 381 -10.77 -12.94 4.42
CA ALA A 381 -11.11 -13.59 3.15
C ALA A 381 -9.91 -13.65 2.20
N ALA A 382 -9.14 -12.56 2.06
CA ALA A 382 -7.96 -12.51 1.22
C ALA A 382 -6.89 -13.54 1.67
N LEU A 383 -6.68 -13.69 2.98
CA LEU A 383 -5.77 -14.69 3.54
C LEU A 383 -6.26 -16.12 3.32
N GLY A 384 -7.57 -16.36 3.39
CA GLY A 384 -8.18 -17.65 3.05
C GLY A 384 -7.94 -18.04 1.58
N VAL A 385 -8.15 -17.12 0.65
CA VAL A 385 -7.86 -17.32 -0.78
C VAL A 385 -6.37 -17.62 -0.99
N TRP A 386 -5.50 -16.84 -0.36
CA TRP A 386 -4.05 -17.06 -0.46
C TRP A 386 -3.63 -18.43 0.09
N ALA A 387 -4.23 -18.88 1.19
CA ALA A 387 -3.95 -20.20 1.76
C ALA A 387 -4.26 -21.34 0.78
N GLU A 388 -5.40 -21.27 0.07
CA GLU A 388 -5.74 -22.26 -0.96
C GLU A 388 -4.81 -22.16 -2.18
N GLN A 389 -4.38 -20.95 -2.57
CA GLN A 389 -3.41 -20.76 -3.65
C GLN A 389 -2.06 -21.41 -3.34
N VAL A 390 -1.57 -21.29 -2.10
CA VAL A 390 -0.32 -21.93 -1.65
C VAL A 390 -0.43 -23.44 -1.77
N ARG A 391 -1.54 -24.03 -1.31
CA ARG A 391 -1.82 -25.47 -1.42
C ARG A 391 -1.85 -25.93 -2.88
N TRP A 392 -2.58 -25.20 -3.73
CA TRP A 392 -2.71 -25.53 -5.15
C TRP A 392 -1.36 -25.48 -5.86
N THR A 393 -0.56 -24.44 -5.61
CA THR A 393 0.76 -24.26 -6.23
C THR A 393 1.73 -25.37 -5.80
N ALA A 394 1.68 -25.78 -4.54
CA ALA A 394 2.50 -26.88 -4.03
C ALA A 394 2.14 -28.22 -4.69
N ARG A 395 0.84 -28.53 -4.80
CA ARG A 395 0.36 -29.73 -5.49
C ARG A 395 0.77 -29.73 -6.96
N TRP A 396 0.54 -28.62 -7.66
CA TRP A 396 0.91 -28.48 -9.06
C TRP A 396 2.42 -28.70 -9.29
N ARG A 397 3.30 -28.18 -8.40
CA ARG A 397 4.74 -28.43 -8.48
C ARG A 397 5.12 -29.90 -8.23
N ALA A 398 4.41 -30.59 -7.34
CA ALA A 398 4.63 -32.01 -7.08
C ALA A 398 4.18 -32.90 -8.25
N GLU A 399 3.16 -32.48 -9.00
CA GLU A 399 2.60 -33.19 -10.15
C GLU A 399 3.37 -32.90 -11.47
N GLN A 400 4.30 -31.95 -11.49
CA GLN A 400 5.14 -31.66 -12.66
C GLN A 400 6.28 -32.71 -12.78
N PRO A 401 6.43 -33.40 -13.94
CA PRO A 401 7.55 -34.31 -14.15
C PRO A 401 8.86 -33.52 -14.13
N GLN A 402 9.82 -33.97 -13.30
CA GLN A 402 11.18 -33.41 -13.32
C GLN A 402 11.78 -33.59 -14.72
N PRO A 403 12.41 -32.56 -15.32
CA PRO A 403 13.12 -32.73 -16.57
C PRO A 403 14.26 -33.72 -16.34
N THR A 404 14.10 -34.94 -16.83
CA THR A 404 15.18 -35.92 -16.93
C THR A 404 16.21 -35.34 -17.89
N HIS A 405 17.24 -34.68 -17.35
CA HIS A 405 18.45 -34.43 -18.11
C HIS A 405 19.17 -35.77 -18.29
N THR A 406 18.70 -36.55 -19.28
CA THR A 406 19.43 -37.69 -19.80
C THR A 406 20.70 -37.14 -20.41
N ARG A 407 21.83 -37.30 -19.71
CA ARG A 407 23.18 -37.14 -20.27
C ARG A 407 23.29 -38.11 -21.44
N VAL A 408 23.06 -37.63 -22.66
CA VAL A 408 23.42 -38.37 -23.87
C VAL A 408 24.95 -38.38 -23.93
N GLY A 409 25.52 -39.53 -23.61
CA GLY A 409 26.96 -39.77 -23.73
C GLY A 409 27.41 -39.54 -25.16
N ARG A 410 28.41 -38.67 -25.34
CA ARG A 410 29.25 -38.69 -26.53
C ARG A 410 30.03 -40.01 -26.54
N ARG A 411 29.65 -40.93 -27.43
CA ARG A 411 30.59 -41.89 -28.02
C ARG A 411 30.98 -41.34 -29.39
N GLY A 412 32.28 -41.45 -29.70
CA GLY A 412 32.95 -40.94 -30.91
C GLY A 412 32.44 -41.54 -32.21
N PRO A 413 33.07 -41.18 -33.33
CA PRO A 413 34.40 -41.72 -33.63
C PRO A 413 35.57 -40.76 -33.43
#